data_AF-A0A814TV86-F1
#
_entry.id   AF-A0A814TV86-F1
#
_cell.length_a   1.000
_cell.length_b   1.000
_cell.length_c   1.000
_cell.angle_alpha   90.00
_cell.angle_beta   90.00
_cell.angle_gamma   90.00
#
_symmetry.space_group_name_H-M   'P 1'
#
loop_
_entity.id
_entity.type
_entity.pdbx_description
1 polymer ?
#
loop_
_entity_poly.entity_id
_entity_poly.type
_entity_poly.pdbx_seq_one_letter_code
_entity_poly.pdbx_strand_id
1 'polypeptide(L)'
;MEYKATLDHNLKMPRLIIYIDKSPEEIWDRMQREGKDYQKKSKVYSLEFLRTMDRIMKDEFLPRMSSFCHILQYTEEELNIEDVVFDIEQLDFTVDGKFKDWRITNDLEVEWHRALLQNEEWWTRMFNINRYTRACEWRTEPNALKATVEMMKYDKRYEWKTNNWDIRPFFFNMLTWKRLPFY
;
A
#
# COMPACT_ATOMS: atom_id res chain seq x y z
N MET A 1 -8.47 10.66 24.90
CA MET A 1 -7.69 11.25 23.79
C MET A 1 -7.66 10.21 22.68
N GLU A 2 -8.50 10.39 21.66
CA GLU A 2 -8.68 9.43 20.57
C GLU A 2 -7.35 9.24 19.79
N TYR A 3 -6.90 7.99 19.65
CA TYR A 3 -5.85 7.58 18.71
C TYR A 3 -6.35 7.64 17.25
N LYS A 4 -7.11 8.67 16.87
CA LYS A 4 -7.47 8.90 15.47
C LYS A 4 -6.23 9.45 14.77
N ALA A 5 -5.62 8.57 13.96
CA ALA A 5 -4.78 8.91 12.81
C ALA A 5 -3.35 9.42 13.05
N THR A 6 -2.51 8.67 13.78
CA THR A 6 -1.06 8.97 13.82
C THR A 6 -0.37 8.95 12.44
N LEU A 7 -0.95 8.28 11.43
CA LEU A 7 -0.46 8.29 10.04
C LEU A 7 -0.81 9.58 9.30
N ASP A 8 -2.04 10.12 9.47
CA ASP A 8 -2.51 11.30 8.75
C ASP A 8 -1.76 12.58 9.15
N HIS A 9 -1.11 12.61 10.32
CA HIS A 9 -0.37 13.79 10.79
C HIS A 9 1.09 13.85 10.32
N ASN A 10 1.66 12.70 9.95
CA ASN A 10 3.10 12.58 9.66
C ASN A 10 3.39 12.43 8.16
N LEU A 11 2.39 12.01 7.38
CA LEU A 11 2.47 11.85 5.94
C LEU A 11 1.66 12.94 5.24
N LYS A 12 2.21 13.52 4.17
CA LYS A 12 1.48 14.45 3.31
C LYS A 12 0.50 13.66 2.44
N MET A 13 -0.74 14.14 2.33
CA MET A 13 -1.76 13.52 1.48
C MET A 13 -1.33 13.54 -0.01
N PRO A 14 -1.78 12.62 -0.87
CA PRO A 14 -1.45 12.68 -2.29
C PRO A 14 -2.00 13.96 -2.95
N ARG A 15 -1.34 14.44 -4.01
CA ARG A 15 -1.83 15.59 -4.81
C ARG A 15 -2.77 15.19 -5.95
N LEU A 16 -2.62 13.96 -6.44
CA LEU A 16 -3.39 13.44 -7.54
C LEU A 16 -3.73 11.99 -7.26
N ILE A 17 -4.97 11.61 -7.52
CA ILE A 17 -5.44 10.24 -7.53
C ILE A 17 -6.00 9.96 -8.93
N ILE A 18 -5.54 8.87 -9.53
CA ILE A 18 -6.09 8.35 -10.79
C ILE A 18 -6.92 7.13 -10.43
N TYR A 19 -8.23 7.20 -10.65
CA TYR A 19 -9.18 6.15 -10.38
C TYR A 19 -9.67 5.55 -11.70
N ILE A 20 -9.53 4.23 -11.83
CA ILE A 20 -10.00 3.49 -13.01
C ILE A 20 -11.30 2.81 -12.60
N ASP A 21 -12.40 3.28 -13.16
CA ASP A 21 -13.73 2.75 -12.92
C ASP A 21 -13.98 1.53 -13.80
N LYS A 22 -14.41 0.44 -13.17
CA LYS A 22 -14.78 -0.79 -13.83
C LYS A 22 -15.82 -1.52 -13.00
N SER A 23 -16.83 -2.07 -13.66
CA SER A 23 -17.90 -2.75 -12.93
C SER A 23 -17.37 -3.99 -12.20
N PRO A 24 -17.85 -4.28 -10.98
CA PRO A 24 -17.50 -5.49 -10.25
C PRO A 24 -17.78 -6.77 -11.05
N GLU A 25 -18.83 -6.78 -11.85
CA GLU A 25 -19.24 -7.89 -12.72
C GLU A 25 -18.20 -8.15 -13.81
N GLU A 26 -17.74 -7.12 -14.51
CA GLU A 26 -16.70 -7.29 -15.54
C GLU A 26 -15.36 -7.72 -14.94
N ILE A 27 -15.01 -7.20 -13.76
CA ILE A 27 -13.82 -7.63 -13.02
C ILE A 27 -13.94 -9.12 -12.66
N TRP A 28 -15.11 -9.53 -12.15
CA TRP A 28 -15.38 -10.91 -11.79
C TRP A 28 -15.25 -11.84 -13.00
N ASP A 29 -15.90 -11.50 -14.11
CA ASP A 29 -15.86 -12.31 -15.33
C ASP A 29 -14.45 -12.40 -15.92
N ARG A 30 -13.72 -11.28 -15.94
CA ARG A 30 -12.32 -11.25 -16.37
C ARG A 30 -11.44 -12.09 -15.44
N MET A 31 -11.66 -12.02 -14.13
CA MET A 31 -10.94 -12.84 -13.16
C MET A 31 -11.22 -14.33 -13.35
N GLN A 32 -12.45 -14.73 -13.67
CA GLN A 32 -12.79 -16.13 -13.94
C GLN A 32 -12.23 -16.63 -15.28
N ARG A 33 -12.08 -15.74 -16.26
CA ARG A 33 -11.45 -16.07 -17.56
C ARG A 33 -9.94 -16.16 -17.47
N GLU A 34 -9.29 -15.08 -17.04
CA GLU A 34 -7.84 -14.83 -17.15
C GLU A 34 -7.09 -14.95 -15.82
N GLY A 35 -7.79 -15.02 -14.68
CA GLY A 35 -7.16 -15.03 -13.37
C GLY A 35 -6.32 -16.27 -13.08
N LYS A 36 -5.48 -16.18 -12.06
CA LYS A 36 -4.70 -17.33 -11.58
C LYS A 36 -5.59 -18.27 -10.78
N ASP A 37 -5.24 -19.55 -10.73
CA ASP A 37 -6.06 -20.58 -10.05
C ASP A 37 -6.40 -20.24 -8.59
N TYR A 38 -5.48 -19.60 -7.86
CA TYR A 38 -5.71 -19.21 -6.48
C TYR A 38 -6.65 -18.02 -6.34
N GLN A 39 -6.76 -17.15 -7.35
CA GLN A 39 -7.70 -16.03 -7.35
C GLN A 39 -9.11 -16.56 -7.62
N LYS A 40 -9.24 -17.44 -8.62
CA LYS A 40 -10.52 -18.06 -9.01
C LYS A 40 -11.13 -18.93 -7.90
N LYS A 41 -10.28 -19.69 -7.19
CA LYS A 41 -10.70 -20.62 -6.11
C LYS A 41 -10.67 -19.98 -4.72
N SER A 42 -10.39 -18.68 -4.62
CA SER A 42 -10.33 -17.99 -3.34
C SER A 42 -11.70 -17.90 -2.71
N LYS A 43 -11.80 -18.18 -1.41
CA LYS A 43 -13.01 -17.92 -0.62
C LYS A 43 -13.19 -16.43 -0.30
N VAL A 44 -12.13 -15.64 -0.45
CA VAL A 44 -12.11 -14.21 -0.11
C VAL A 44 -12.58 -13.37 -1.30
N TYR A 45 -12.13 -13.71 -2.51
CA TYR A 45 -12.56 -13.01 -3.72
C TYR A 45 -13.92 -13.54 -4.13
N SER A 46 -14.96 -12.83 -3.71
CA SER A 46 -16.35 -13.04 -4.11
C SER A 46 -16.87 -11.79 -4.84
N LEU A 47 -17.90 -11.96 -5.65
CA LEU A 47 -18.55 -10.83 -6.33
C LEU A 47 -19.07 -9.80 -5.31
N GLU A 48 -19.60 -10.25 -4.18
CA GLU A 48 -20.08 -9.38 -3.11
C GLU A 48 -18.96 -8.56 -2.47
N PHE A 49 -17.77 -9.17 -2.29
CA PHE A 49 -16.59 -8.45 -1.85
C PHE A 49 -16.20 -7.34 -2.83
N LEU A 50 -16.19 -7.63 -4.14
CA LEU A 50 -15.88 -6.64 -5.17
C LEU A 50 -16.89 -5.50 -5.20
N ARG A 51 -18.19 -5.80 -5.10
CA ARG A 51 -19.26 -4.78 -5.00
C ARG A 51 -19.13 -3.92 -3.75
N THR A 52 -18.82 -4.54 -2.61
CA THR A 52 -18.60 -3.81 -1.35
C THR A 52 -17.39 -2.89 -1.46
N MET A 53 -16.30 -3.36 -2.07
CA MET A 53 -15.09 -2.57 -2.28
C MET A 53 -15.37 -1.39 -3.21
N ASP A 54 -16.04 -1.61 -4.34
CA ASP A 54 -16.42 -0.54 -5.28
C ASP A 54 -17.28 0.53 -4.60
N ARG A 55 -18.29 0.09 -3.83
CA ARG A 55 -19.14 0.98 -3.03
C ARG A 55 -18.32 1.82 -2.04
N ILE A 56 -17.43 1.22 -1.26
CA ILE A 56 -16.61 1.97 -0.29
C ILE A 56 -15.69 2.96 -1.01
N MET A 57 -15.12 2.57 -2.16
CA MET A 57 -14.27 3.46 -2.94
C MET A 57 -15.05 4.69 -3.44
N LYS A 58 -16.23 4.48 -4.01
CA LYS A 58 -17.07 5.56 -4.58
C LYS A 58 -17.79 6.40 -3.53
N ASP A 59 -18.30 5.78 -2.47
CA ASP A 59 -19.14 6.46 -1.48
C ASP A 59 -18.32 7.12 -0.36
N GLU A 60 -17.20 6.52 0.04
CA GLU A 60 -16.40 7.00 1.19
C GLU A 60 -15.06 7.59 0.76
N PHE A 61 -14.28 6.86 -0.03
CA PHE A 61 -12.89 7.23 -0.31
C PHE A 61 -12.76 8.41 -1.26
N LEU A 62 -13.36 8.34 -2.45
CA LEU A 62 -13.25 9.40 -3.47
C LEU A 62 -13.84 10.74 -2.98
N PRO A 63 -15.02 10.79 -2.32
CA PRO A 63 -15.57 12.04 -1.80
C PRO A 63 -14.69 12.62 -0.69
N ARG A 64 -14.14 11.78 0.20
CA ARG A 64 -13.19 12.23 1.23
C ARG A 64 -11.95 12.84 0.58
N MET A 65 -11.36 12.17 -0.41
CA MET A 65 -10.13 12.61 -1.05
C MET A 65 -10.32 13.83 -1.96
N SER A 66 -11.50 14.00 -2.55
CA SER A 66 -11.81 15.15 -3.42
C SER A 66 -11.62 16.51 -2.73
N SER A 67 -11.78 16.54 -1.40
CA SER A 67 -11.52 17.74 -0.59
C SER A 67 -10.03 18.09 -0.43
N PHE A 68 -9.13 17.10 -0.54
CA PHE A 68 -7.69 17.27 -0.33
C PHE A 68 -6.89 17.29 -1.63
N CYS A 69 -7.31 16.51 -2.63
CA CYS A 69 -6.55 16.25 -3.84
C CYS A 69 -7.37 16.43 -5.13
N HIS A 70 -6.67 16.40 -6.27
CA HIS A 70 -7.31 16.22 -7.57
C HIS A 70 -7.55 14.73 -7.81
N ILE A 71 -8.69 14.43 -8.44
CA ILE A 71 -9.09 13.07 -8.79
C ILE A 71 -9.40 13.07 -10.28
N LEU A 72 -8.70 12.21 -11.02
CA LEU A 72 -9.01 11.89 -12.41
C LEU A 72 -9.67 10.52 -12.44
N GLN A 73 -10.85 10.43 -13.04
CA GLN A 73 -11.62 9.19 -13.15
C GLN A 73 -11.70 8.79 -14.62
N TYR A 74 -11.30 7.56 -14.92
CA TYR A 74 -11.30 6.99 -16.27
C TYR A 74 -12.06 5.68 -16.29
N THR A 75 -12.77 5.41 -17.38
CA THR A 75 -13.22 4.05 -17.71
C THR A 75 -12.12 3.28 -18.45
N GLU A 76 -12.24 1.96 -18.55
CA GLU A 76 -11.24 1.13 -19.29
C GLU A 76 -11.14 1.53 -20.78
N GLU A 77 -12.22 2.02 -21.38
CA GLU A 77 -12.28 2.44 -22.79
C GLU A 77 -11.59 3.79 -23.02
N GLU A 78 -11.64 4.68 -22.03
CA GLU A 78 -11.01 6.02 -22.07
C GLU A 78 -9.54 5.99 -21.64
N LEU A 79 -9.05 4.85 -21.13
CA LEU A 79 -7.72 4.74 -20.57
C LEU A 79 -6.64 4.69 -21.67
N ASN A 80 -6.29 5.87 -22.16
CA ASN A 80 -5.15 6.10 -23.03
C ASN A 80 -4.09 6.92 -22.30
N ILE A 81 -2.83 6.49 -22.38
CA ILE A 81 -1.72 7.10 -21.63
C ILE A 81 -1.51 8.56 -22.05
N GLU A 82 -1.67 8.86 -23.34
CA GLU A 82 -1.49 10.22 -23.87
C GLU A 82 -2.54 11.18 -23.29
N ASP A 83 -3.79 10.73 -23.24
CA ASP A 83 -4.90 11.52 -22.69
C ASP A 83 -4.73 11.72 -21.18
N VAL A 84 -4.30 10.69 -20.45
CA VAL A 84 -4.00 10.80 -19.01
C VAL A 84 -2.88 11.81 -18.75
N VAL A 85 -1.80 11.79 -19.54
CA VAL A 85 -0.70 12.74 -19.37
C VAL A 85 -1.16 14.16 -19.68
N PHE A 86 -1.92 14.34 -20.76
CA PHE A 86 -2.48 15.63 -21.14
C PHE A 86 -3.39 16.21 -20.04
N ASP A 87 -4.28 15.39 -19.48
CA ASP A 87 -5.16 15.80 -18.38
C ASP A 87 -4.36 16.21 -17.15
N ILE A 88 -3.28 15.49 -16.83
CA ILE A 88 -2.38 15.84 -15.72
C ILE A 88 -1.71 17.19 -15.94
N GLU A 89 -1.28 17.49 -17.17
CA GLU A 89 -0.67 18.77 -17.52
C GLU A 89 -1.65 19.95 -17.45
N GLN A 90 -2.94 19.69 -17.68
CA GLN A 90 -4.00 20.69 -17.55
C GLN A 90 -4.37 20.99 -16.09
N LEU A 91 -4.02 20.12 -15.14
CA LEU A 91 -4.36 20.31 -13.74
C LEU A 91 -3.54 21.42 -13.09
N ASP A 92 -4.24 22.40 -12.52
CA ASP A 92 -3.62 23.41 -11.68
C ASP A 92 -3.52 22.94 -10.22
N PHE A 93 -2.29 22.72 -9.75
CA PHE A 93 -2.00 22.35 -8.36
C PHE A 93 -1.85 23.56 -7.43
N THR A 94 -2.07 24.79 -7.92
CA THR A 94 -1.94 26.02 -7.14
C THR A 94 -3.28 26.54 -6.59
N VAL A 95 -4.41 25.98 -7.05
CA VAL A 95 -5.78 26.39 -6.67
C VAL A 95 -5.96 26.49 -5.16
N ASP A 96 -6.55 27.60 -4.73
CA ASP A 96 -6.80 27.91 -3.32
C ASP A 96 -7.89 27.01 -2.71
N GLY A 97 -7.52 26.30 -1.63
CA GLY A 97 -8.42 25.46 -0.84
C GLY A 97 -8.00 23.98 -0.75
N LYS A 98 -7.25 23.46 -1.73
CA LYS A 98 -6.68 22.10 -1.73
C LYS A 98 -5.19 22.11 -1.40
N PHE A 99 -4.59 20.94 -1.14
CA PHE A 99 -3.13 20.77 -0.95
C PHE A 99 -2.50 21.54 0.21
N LYS A 100 -3.24 21.83 1.28
CA LYS A 100 -2.69 22.54 2.45
C LYS A 100 -1.38 21.91 2.95
N ASP A 101 -1.32 20.59 2.98
CA ASP A 101 -0.15 19.84 3.45
C ASP A 101 1.09 20.01 2.55
N TRP A 102 0.93 20.44 1.30
CA TRP A 102 2.04 20.66 0.37
C TRP A 102 2.53 22.10 0.32
N ARG A 103 1.83 23.02 1.00
CA ARG A 103 2.25 24.41 1.12
C ARG A 103 3.37 24.51 2.16
N ILE A 104 4.58 24.15 1.74
CA ILE A 104 5.78 24.22 2.57
C ILE A 104 6.12 25.70 2.81
N THR A 105 6.07 26.13 4.05
CA THR A 105 6.44 27.50 4.44
C THR A 105 7.84 27.60 5.05
N ASN A 106 8.43 26.47 5.44
CA ASN A 106 9.70 26.41 6.15
C ASN A 106 10.55 25.24 5.64
N ASP A 107 11.81 25.49 5.30
CA ASP A 107 12.76 24.45 4.83
C ASP A 107 12.97 23.34 5.87
N LEU A 108 12.90 23.68 7.16
CA LEU A 108 13.02 22.71 8.26
C LEU A 108 11.93 21.64 8.21
N GLU A 109 10.73 21.99 7.71
CA GLU A 109 9.62 21.04 7.56
C GLU A 109 9.98 19.94 6.56
N VAL A 110 10.65 20.30 5.45
CA VAL A 110 11.10 19.35 4.43
C VAL A 110 12.21 18.47 4.96
N GLU A 111 13.15 19.04 5.72
CA GLU A 111 14.25 18.29 6.33
C GLU A 111 13.74 17.26 7.34
N TRP A 112 12.81 17.65 8.20
CA TRP A 112 12.18 16.74 9.15
C TRP A 112 11.38 15.65 8.44
N HIS A 113 10.61 16.02 7.41
CA HIS A 113 9.84 15.04 6.65
C HIS A 113 10.77 14.04 5.92
N ARG A 114 11.89 14.51 5.36
CA ARG A 114 12.92 13.65 4.75
C ARG A 114 13.57 12.73 5.79
N ALA A 115 13.98 13.26 6.94
CA ALA A 115 14.60 12.48 8.01
C ALA A 115 13.64 11.39 8.55
N LEU A 116 12.35 11.73 8.67
CA LEU A 116 11.31 10.78 9.06
C LEU A 116 11.15 9.66 8.03
N LEU A 117 11.01 10.00 6.74
CA LEU A 117 10.83 9.03 5.66
C LEU A 117 12.04 8.10 5.48
N GLN A 118 13.25 8.58 5.77
CA GLN A 118 14.48 7.78 5.70
C GLN A 118 14.61 6.74 6.83
N ASN A 119 13.92 6.94 7.96
CA ASN A 119 14.06 6.08 9.13
C ASN A 119 13.13 4.85 9.05
N GLU A 120 13.60 3.77 8.42
CA GLU A 120 12.86 2.50 8.27
C GLU A 120 12.42 1.89 9.62
N GLU A 121 13.28 1.98 10.64
CA GLU A 121 12.99 1.45 11.97
C GLU A 121 11.79 2.16 12.60
N TRP A 122 11.69 3.48 12.42
CA TRP A 122 10.59 4.28 12.92
C TRP A 122 9.25 3.87 12.28
N TRP A 123 9.20 3.71 10.96
CA TRP A 123 7.99 3.22 10.26
C TRP A 123 7.62 1.82 10.69
N THR A 124 8.61 0.93 10.77
CA THR A 124 8.41 -0.45 11.21
C THR A 124 7.83 -0.50 12.63
N ARG A 125 8.34 0.33 13.54
CA ARG A 125 7.84 0.45 14.91
C ARG A 125 6.42 0.99 14.96
N MET A 126 6.06 1.90 14.06
CA MET A 126 4.70 2.45 13.96
C MET A 126 3.69 1.39 13.51
N PHE A 127 4.03 0.58 12.50
CA PHE A 127 3.19 -0.53 12.04
C PHE A 127 3.19 -1.72 13.01
N ASN A 128 4.28 -1.89 13.76
CA ASN A 128 4.39 -2.86 14.84
C ASN A 128 3.70 -2.33 16.11
N ILE A 129 2.39 -2.12 16.00
CA ILE A 129 1.56 -1.84 17.16
C ILE A 129 1.64 -3.10 18.00
N ASN A 130 2.28 -3.00 19.17
CA ASN A 130 2.31 -4.03 20.19
C ASN A 130 0.90 -4.16 20.79
N ARG A 131 -0.06 -4.58 19.95
CA ARG A 131 -1.42 -4.91 20.33
C ARG A 131 -1.31 -6.22 21.08
N TYR A 132 -0.97 -6.11 22.34
CA TYR A 132 -1.27 -7.16 23.30
C TYR A 132 -2.72 -7.62 23.03
N THR A 133 -2.84 -8.87 22.58
CA THR A 133 -3.89 -9.85 22.93
C THR A 133 -5.26 -9.90 22.25
N ARG A 134 -5.57 -9.35 21.05
CA ARG A 134 -6.93 -9.59 20.47
C ARG A 134 -7.12 -10.09 19.05
N ALA A 135 -6.16 -9.99 18.13
CA ALA A 135 -6.34 -10.59 16.80
C ALA A 135 -5.48 -11.85 16.67
N CYS A 136 -6.09 -13.02 16.87
CA CYS A 136 -5.41 -14.32 16.77
C CYS A 136 -4.80 -14.57 15.38
N GLU A 137 -5.36 -13.96 14.33
CA GLU A 137 -4.95 -14.10 12.93
C GLU A 137 -3.54 -13.57 12.63
N TRP A 138 -3.05 -12.61 13.41
CA TRP A 138 -1.77 -11.92 13.16
C TRP A 138 -0.67 -12.34 14.16
N ARG A 139 -0.94 -13.30 15.04
CA ARG A 139 0.02 -13.77 16.03
C ARG A 139 0.88 -14.88 15.44
N THR A 140 2.15 -14.58 15.20
CA THR A 140 3.15 -15.61 14.93
C THR A 140 3.55 -16.30 16.24
N GLU A 141 3.66 -17.63 16.23
CA GLU A 141 4.14 -18.36 17.39
C GLU A 141 5.59 -17.98 17.73
N PRO A 142 5.95 -17.85 19.03
CA PRO A 142 7.30 -17.46 19.44
C PRO A 142 8.42 -18.34 18.88
N ASN A 143 8.13 -19.62 18.62
CA ASN A 143 9.11 -20.58 18.11
C ASN A 143 9.41 -20.39 16.62
N ALA A 144 8.41 -19.98 15.82
CA ALA A 144 8.61 -19.65 14.41
C ALA A 144 9.45 -18.38 14.23
N LEU A 145 9.31 -17.40 15.14
CA LEU A 145 10.07 -16.16 15.12
C LEU A 145 11.57 -16.36 15.40
N LYS A 146 11.90 -17.29 16.30
CA LYS A 146 13.30 -17.59 16.67
C LYS A 146 14.11 -18.10 15.48
N ALA A 147 13.52 -18.94 14.62
CA ALA A 147 14.20 -19.51 13.45
C ALA A 147 14.55 -18.43 12.39
N THR A 148 13.68 -17.44 12.19
CA THR A 148 13.93 -16.32 11.26
C THR A 148 15.03 -15.37 11.74
N VAL A 149 15.12 -15.13 13.05
CA VAL A 149 16.14 -14.25 13.63
C VAL A 149 17.54 -14.86 13.53
N GLU A 150 17.67 -16.18 13.56
CA GLU A 150 18.97 -16.83 13.39
C GLU A 150 19.60 -16.63 12.02
N MET A 151 18.79 -16.43 10.98
CA MET A 151 19.27 -16.15 9.61
C MET A 151 19.60 -14.67 9.36
N MET A 152 19.19 -13.77 10.27
CA MET A 152 19.38 -12.31 10.15
C MET A 152 20.35 -11.76 11.21
N LYS A 153 21.23 -12.61 11.78
CA LYS A 153 22.10 -12.30 12.93
C LYS A 153 23.12 -11.17 12.70
N TYR A 154 23.31 -10.70 11.46
CA TYR A 154 24.31 -9.68 11.14
C TYR A 154 23.66 -8.46 10.48
N ASP A 155 24.07 -7.27 10.92
CA ASP A 155 23.74 -6.00 10.25
C ASP A 155 24.24 -6.07 8.79
N LYS A 156 23.46 -5.55 7.84
CA LYS A 156 23.81 -5.47 6.40
C LYS A 156 25.22 -4.88 6.18
N ARG A 157 25.73 -4.07 7.12
CA ARG A 157 27.08 -3.48 7.09
C ARG A 157 28.24 -4.40 7.50
N TYR A 158 27.97 -5.53 8.17
CA TYR A 158 29.00 -6.39 8.78
C TYR A 158 28.89 -7.87 8.39
N GLU A 159 28.19 -8.19 7.29
CA GLU A 159 28.27 -9.53 6.69
C GLU A 159 29.65 -9.78 6.06
N TRP A 160 30.59 -10.23 6.87
CA TRP A 160 31.97 -10.55 6.44
C TRP A 160 32.07 -11.85 5.62
N LYS A 161 30.97 -12.60 5.45
CA LYS A 161 30.96 -13.94 4.82
C LYS A 161 30.36 -14.00 3.42
N THR A 162 29.82 -12.91 2.88
CA THR A 162 29.16 -12.88 1.57
C THR A 162 29.88 -11.89 0.65
N ASN A 163 31.14 -12.20 0.30
CA ASN A 163 31.82 -11.63 -0.87
C ASN A 163 31.18 -12.16 -2.17
N ASN A 164 29.91 -11.85 -2.41
CA ASN A 164 29.25 -12.12 -3.68
C ASN A 164 28.59 -10.83 -4.17
N TRP A 165 29.22 -10.20 -5.16
CA TRP A 165 28.70 -9.08 -5.94
C TRP A 165 27.45 -9.45 -6.78
N ASP A 166 26.73 -10.52 -6.43
CA ASP A 166 25.53 -10.97 -7.14
C ASP A 166 24.44 -11.33 -6.13
N ILE A 167 23.69 -10.32 -5.68
CA ILE A 167 22.63 -10.43 -4.66
C ILE A 167 21.29 -10.88 -5.30
N ARG A 168 21.35 -11.61 -6.43
CA ARG A 168 20.15 -11.98 -7.19
C ARG A 168 19.26 -13.14 -6.70
N PRO A 169 19.42 -13.81 -5.55
CA PRO A 169 18.40 -14.78 -5.12
C PRO A 169 17.41 -14.27 -4.06
N PHE A 170 17.55 -13.06 -3.52
CA PHE A 170 16.77 -12.67 -2.32
C PHE A 170 15.26 -12.49 -2.56
N PHE A 171 14.83 -12.16 -3.78
CA PHE A 171 13.41 -11.99 -4.09
C PHE A 171 12.68 -13.29 -4.48
N PHE A 172 13.40 -14.38 -4.80
CA PHE A 172 12.77 -15.58 -5.36
C PHE A 172 12.20 -16.53 -4.29
N ASN A 173 12.72 -16.51 -3.06
CA ASN A 173 12.33 -17.48 -2.02
C ASN A 173 11.28 -16.99 -1.01
N MET A 174 10.88 -15.70 -1.04
CA MET A 174 9.80 -15.22 -0.17
C MET A 174 8.39 -15.65 -0.64
N LEU A 175 8.28 -16.17 -1.88
CA LEU A 175 7.01 -16.60 -2.49
C LEU A 175 6.74 -18.11 -2.43
N THR A 176 7.64 -18.93 -1.88
CA THR A 176 7.34 -20.35 -1.67
C THR A 176 6.72 -20.59 -0.30
N TRP A 177 5.47 -20.16 -0.14
CA TRP A 177 4.61 -20.65 0.93
C TRP A 177 4.41 -22.16 0.70
N LYS A 178 5.23 -22.99 1.38
CA LYS A 178 4.91 -24.41 1.55
C LYS A 178 3.56 -24.48 2.28
N ARG A 179 2.54 -24.97 1.58
CA ARG A 179 1.24 -25.36 2.16
C ARG A 179 1.50 -26.20 3.41
N LEU A 180 1.10 -25.71 4.57
CA LEU A 180 0.88 -26.56 5.73
C LEU A 180 -0.32 -27.46 5.41
N PRO A 181 -0.22 -28.79 5.60
CA PRO A 181 -1.36 -29.68 5.40
C PRO A 181 -2.39 -29.40 6.51
N PHE A 182 -3.63 -29.15 6.09
CA PHE A 182 -4.79 -29.17 6.99
C PHE A 182 -5.03 -30.63 7.40
N TYR A 183 -4.92 -30.91 8.70
CA TYR A 183 -5.56 -32.05 9.35
C TYR A 183 -6.82 -31.55 10.07
#